data_AF-A0A803M7V0-F1
#
_entry.id   AF-A0A803M7V0-F1
#
_cell.length_a   1.000
_cell.length_b   1.000
_cell.length_c   1.000
_cell.angle_alpha   90.00
_cell.angle_beta   90.00
_cell.angle_gamma   90.00
#
_symmetry.space_group_name_H-M   'P 1'
#
loop_
_entity.id
_entity.type
_entity.pdbx_description
1 polymer ?
#
loop_
_entity_poly.entity_id
_entity_poly.type
_entity_poly.pdbx_seq_one_letter_code
_entity_poly.pdbx_strand_id
1 'polypeptide(L)'
;MVGKRQSSSGSLSSFAREENQKIHCNCGNYALVRSVKQDPNIGMKFYGCPLWPDTQCEMFRWVNQSNPVEDLQYHVLEKETSICELEYEQQCRDDKIKRLQLKKDNLEEDV
;
A
#
# COMPACT_ATOMS: atom_id res chain seq x y z
N MET A 1 -9.63 36.48 44.22
CA MET A 1 -8.98 37.33 43.19
C MET A 1 -7.88 36.52 42.53
N VAL A 2 -7.88 36.44 41.20
CA VAL A 2 -7.17 35.45 40.38
C VAL A 2 -5.69 35.81 40.19
N GLY A 3 -4.78 34.84 40.37
CA GLY A 3 -3.35 34.95 40.08
C GLY A 3 -2.99 34.39 38.70
N LYS A 4 -2.22 35.15 37.92
CA LYS A 4 -1.68 34.85 36.58
C LYS A 4 -0.45 33.93 36.64
N ARG A 5 -0.34 32.95 35.73
CA ARG A 5 0.91 32.37 35.18
C ARG A 5 0.63 31.89 33.74
N GLN A 6 1.11 32.61 32.72
CA GLN A 6 2.35 32.40 31.93
C GLN A 6 2.27 31.28 30.88
N SER A 7 2.37 31.70 29.62
CA SER A 7 2.53 30.89 28.41
C SER A 7 3.98 30.40 28.27
N SER A 8 4.18 29.16 27.82
CA SER A 8 5.19 28.80 26.80
C SER A 8 5.21 27.29 26.48
N SER A 9 5.11 27.03 25.17
CA SER A 9 5.81 25.99 24.38
C SER A 9 5.69 24.51 24.75
N GLY A 10 5.06 23.77 23.84
CA GLY A 10 5.23 22.33 23.73
C GLY A 10 4.30 21.72 22.69
N SER A 11 4.37 22.18 21.44
CA SER A 11 3.75 21.48 20.31
C SER A 11 4.46 20.13 20.12
N LEU A 12 4.08 19.14 20.91
CA LEU A 12 4.55 17.77 20.74
C LEU A 12 3.73 17.13 19.61
N SER A 13 4.28 17.31 18.41
CA SER A 13 4.19 16.42 17.27
C SER A 13 2.79 15.94 16.88
N SER A 14 2.19 16.68 15.95
CA SER A 14 1.15 16.19 15.02
C SER A 14 1.57 14.95 14.23
N PHE A 15 2.83 14.53 14.33
CA PHE A 15 3.42 13.33 13.72
C PHE A 15 3.29 12.05 14.57
N ALA A 16 2.81 12.13 15.82
CA ALA A 16 2.63 10.96 16.69
C ALA A 16 1.27 10.25 16.53
N ARG A 17 0.49 10.58 15.48
CA ARG A 17 -0.80 9.94 15.18
C ARG A 17 -0.78 9.03 13.95
N GLU A 18 0.36 8.84 13.31
CA GLU A 18 0.47 8.01 12.10
C GLU A 18 0.91 6.56 12.41
N GLU A 19 1.34 6.29 13.64
CA GLU A 19 1.70 4.94 14.10
C GLU A 19 0.50 4.17 14.70
N ASN A 20 -0.61 4.85 14.99
CA ASN A 20 -1.64 4.34 15.92
C ASN A 20 -2.81 3.58 15.31
N GLN A 21 -2.69 3.01 14.11
CA GLN A 21 -3.72 2.05 13.62
C GLN A 21 -3.16 0.84 12.85
N LYS A 22 -1.87 0.53 12.99
CA LYS A 22 -1.39 -0.76 12.49
C LYS A 22 -1.91 -1.88 13.38
N ILE A 23 -2.89 -2.63 12.88
CA ILE A 23 -3.45 -3.80 13.56
C ILE A 23 -2.38 -4.88 13.65
N HIS A 24 -2.17 -5.43 14.83
CA HIS A 24 -1.25 -6.54 15.05
C HIS A 24 -2.04 -7.84 15.21
N CYS A 25 -1.47 -8.97 14.79
CA CYS A 25 -2.01 -10.29 15.09
C CYS A 25 -1.53 -10.80 16.46
N ASN A 26 -2.06 -11.95 16.89
CA ASN A 26 -1.68 -12.55 18.17
C ASN A 26 -0.21 -13.02 18.23
N CYS A 27 0.47 -13.10 17.09
CA CYS A 27 1.91 -13.38 17.03
C CYS A 27 2.79 -12.13 17.21
N GLY A 28 2.19 -10.94 17.34
CA GLY A 28 2.91 -9.65 17.42
C GLY A 28 3.35 -9.09 16.06
N ASN A 29 3.02 -9.75 14.95
CA ASN A 29 3.28 -9.23 13.60
C ASN A 29 2.17 -8.26 13.16
N TYR A 30 2.49 -7.33 12.26
CA TYR A 30 1.47 -6.51 11.60
C TYR A 30 0.52 -7.40 10.78
N ALA A 31 -0.77 -7.19 10.97
CA ALA A 31 -1.81 -7.87 10.22
C ALA A 31 -1.86 -7.34 8.78
N LEU A 32 -2.20 -8.22 7.83
CA LEU A 32 -2.37 -7.88 6.43
C LEU A 32 -3.85 -7.86 6.06
N VAL A 33 -4.23 -6.96 5.16
CA VAL A 33 -5.56 -6.95 4.56
C VAL A 33 -5.67 -8.09 3.55
N ARG A 34 -6.70 -8.91 3.70
CA ARG A 34 -7.05 -10.02 2.81
C ARG A 34 -8.49 -9.84 2.34
N SER A 35 -8.78 -10.32 1.14
CA SER A 35 -10.12 -10.27 0.55
C SER A 35 -10.77 -11.66 0.59
N VAL A 36 -12.05 -11.71 0.93
CA VAL A 36 -12.86 -12.93 0.89
C VAL A 36 -13.12 -13.31 -0.57
N LYS A 37 -12.81 -14.57 -0.93
CA LYS A 37 -12.92 -15.10 -2.31
C LYS A 37 -14.06 -16.09 -2.51
N GLN A 38 -14.73 -16.51 -1.44
CA GLN A 38 -15.83 -17.48 -1.42
C GLN A 38 -16.83 -17.05 -0.33
N ASP A 39 -18.12 -17.42 -0.43
CA ASP A 39 -19.23 -17.07 0.50
C ASP A 39 -20.01 -15.77 0.13
N PRO A 40 -21.23 -15.49 0.65
CA PRO A 40 -21.95 -14.21 0.48
C PRO A 40 -21.16 -12.93 0.74
N ASN A 41 -20.01 -13.01 1.43
CA ASN A 41 -19.15 -11.86 1.71
C ASN A 41 -18.02 -11.66 0.68
N ILE A 42 -18.13 -12.22 -0.53
CA ILE A 42 -17.13 -12.03 -1.61
C ILE A 42 -16.80 -10.55 -1.80
N GLY A 43 -15.51 -10.23 -1.83
CA GLY A 43 -15.00 -8.87 -2.00
C GLY A 43 -14.89 -8.08 -0.69
N MET A 44 -15.52 -8.52 0.41
CA MET A 44 -15.27 -7.93 1.73
C MET A 44 -13.83 -8.21 2.18
N LYS A 45 -13.27 -7.26 2.92
CA LYS A 45 -11.86 -7.26 3.32
C LYS A 45 -11.72 -7.44 4.82
N PHE A 46 -10.72 -8.18 5.27
CA PHE A 46 -10.41 -8.39 6.68
C PHE A 46 -8.91 -8.34 6.94
N TYR A 47 -8.53 -7.96 8.15
CA TYR A 47 -7.19 -8.07 8.70
C TYR A 47 -6.95 -9.49 9.22
N GLY A 48 -5.85 -10.11 8.80
CA GLY A 48 -5.44 -11.44 9.24
C GLY A 48 -3.93 -11.56 9.46
N CYS A 49 -3.50 -12.64 10.13
CA CYS A 49 -2.08 -12.91 10.36
C CYS A 49 -1.33 -13.09 9.03
N PRO A 50 -0.14 -12.50 8.84
CA PRO A 50 0.66 -12.71 7.64
C PRO A 50 1.04 -14.18 7.43
N LEU A 51 1.21 -14.93 8.52
CA LEU A 51 1.61 -16.34 8.48
C LEU A 51 0.44 -17.32 8.31
N TRP A 52 -0.81 -16.84 8.14
CA TRP A 52 -1.94 -17.74 7.91
C TRP A 52 -1.88 -18.35 6.50
N PRO A 53 -2.15 -19.67 6.32
CA PRO A 53 -2.72 -20.62 7.28
C PRO A 53 -1.69 -21.45 8.07
N ASP A 54 -0.40 -21.23 7.86
CA ASP A 54 0.69 -22.02 8.46
C ASP A 54 0.85 -21.79 9.98
N THR A 55 -0.01 -20.94 10.57
CA THR A 55 -0.07 -20.62 11.98
C THR A 55 -1.47 -20.89 12.53
N GLN A 56 -1.56 -21.24 13.82
CA GLN A 56 -2.81 -21.30 14.59
C GLN A 56 -3.28 -19.91 15.07
N CYS A 57 -2.71 -18.83 14.55
CA CYS A 57 -3.15 -17.48 14.88
C CYS A 57 -4.52 -17.15 14.26
N GLU A 58 -5.55 -17.16 15.10
CA GLU A 58 -6.95 -16.94 14.73
C GLU A 58 -7.38 -15.45 14.75
N MET A 59 -6.43 -14.50 14.77
CA MET A 59 -6.78 -13.07 14.67
C MET A 59 -7.54 -12.80 13.37
N PHE A 60 -8.73 -12.21 13.50
CA PHE A 60 -9.61 -11.81 12.41
C PHE A 60 -10.33 -10.51 12.76
N ARG A 61 -10.32 -9.53 11.85
CA ARG A 61 -11.11 -8.30 11.99
C ARG A 61 -11.53 -7.76 10.62
N TRP A 62 -12.80 -7.45 10.41
CA TRP A 62 -13.25 -6.78 9.19
C TRP A 62 -12.57 -5.41 9.01
N VAL A 63 -12.18 -5.09 7.78
CA VAL A 63 -11.82 -3.72 7.39
C VAL A 63 -13.10 -2.91 7.46
N ASN A 64 -13.10 -1.87 8.28
CA ASN A 64 -14.25 -0.99 8.37
C ASN A 64 -14.12 0.10 7.30
N GLN A 65 -14.96 0.01 6.26
CA GLN A 65 -15.07 1.01 5.18
C GLN A 65 -15.50 2.40 5.69
N SER A 66 -15.83 2.54 6.98
CA SER A 66 -16.05 3.85 7.60
C SER A 66 -14.76 4.55 8.03
N ASN A 67 -13.58 3.99 7.74
CA ASN A 67 -12.28 4.63 7.96
C ASN A 67 -11.69 5.08 6.61
N PRO A 68 -11.95 6.33 6.18
CA PRO A 68 -11.53 6.82 4.86
C PRO A 68 -10.02 6.75 4.62
N VAL A 69 -9.22 6.72 5.69
CA VAL A 69 -7.75 6.63 5.61
C VAL A 69 -7.31 5.23 5.18
N GLU A 70 -7.93 4.18 5.72
CA GLU A 70 -7.61 2.78 5.37
C GLU A 70 -8.03 2.47 3.92
N ASP A 71 -9.20 2.94 3.51
CA ASP A 71 -9.69 2.80 2.14
C ASP A 71 -8.80 3.55 1.14
N LEU A 72 -8.43 4.79 1.47
CA LEU A 72 -7.55 5.58 0.60
C LEU A 72 -6.16 4.94 0.50
N GLN A 73 -5.60 4.44 1.60
CA GLN A 73 -4.28 3.81 1.58
C GLN A 73 -4.27 2.53 0.73
N TYR A 74 -5.35 1.75 0.74
CA TYR A 74 -5.51 0.60 -0.17
C TYR A 74 -5.57 1.05 -1.63
N HIS A 75 -6.39 2.06 -1.94
CA HIS A 75 -6.47 2.59 -3.30
C HIS A 75 -5.14 3.12 -3.80
N VAL A 76 -4.37 3.79 -2.93
CA VAL A 76 -3.01 4.25 -3.27
C VAL A 76 -2.13 3.05 -3.61
N LEU A 77 -2.09 2.01 -2.79
CA LEU A 77 -1.26 0.82 -3.04
C LEU A 77 -1.66 0.08 -4.33
N GLU A 78 -2.96 -0.03 -4.61
CA GLU A 78 -3.46 -0.63 -5.86
C GLU A 78 -3.01 0.19 -7.08
N LYS A 79 -3.09 1.53 -6.98
CA LYS A 79 -2.60 2.41 -8.05
C LYS A 79 -1.08 2.35 -8.20
N GLU A 80 -0.32 2.31 -7.11
CA GLU A 80 1.13 2.13 -7.14
C GLU A 80 1.53 0.83 -7.84
N THR A 81 0.84 -0.28 -7.54
CA THR A 81 1.07 -1.57 -8.19
C THR A 81 0.81 -1.48 -9.69
N SER A 82 -0.33 -0.91 -10.10
CA SER A 82 -0.65 -0.71 -11.51
C SER A 82 0.34 0.22 -12.22
N ILE A 83 0.84 1.26 -11.54
CA ILE A 83 1.86 2.16 -12.08
C ILE A 83 3.14 1.38 -12.38
N CYS A 84 3.65 0.58 -11.43
CA CYS A 84 4.85 -0.21 -11.64
C CYS A 84 4.71 -1.21 -12.81
N GLU A 85 3.55 -1.84 -12.96
CA GLU A 85 3.27 -2.74 -14.10
C GLU A 85 3.31 -1.98 -15.44
N LEU A 86 2.65 -0.82 -15.51
CA LEU A 86 2.63 0.01 -16.71
C LEU A 86 4.01 0.57 -17.07
N GLU A 87 4.80 0.97 -16.07
CA GLU A 87 6.18 1.43 -16.25
C GLU A 87 7.05 0.33 -16.84
N TYR A 88 6.92 -0.91 -16.35
CA TYR A 88 7.64 -2.06 -16.91
C TYR A 88 7.26 -2.34 -18.37
N GLU A 89 5.96 -2.28 -18.69
CA GLU A 89 5.52 -2.44 -20.07
C GLU A 89 6.05 -1.33 -20.98
N GLN A 90 6.03 -0.07 -20.51
CA GLN A 90 6.60 1.06 -21.25
C GLN A 90 8.09 0.85 -21.52
N GLN A 91 8.86 0.45 -20.51
CA GLN A 91 10.27 0.14 -20.67
C GLN A 91 10.51 -0.92 -21.75
N CYS A 92 9.73 -2.01 -21.75
CA CYS A 92 9.82 -3.04 -22.78
C CYS A 92 9.50 -2.51 -24.19
N ARG A 93 8.53 -1.59 -24.31
CA ARG A 93 8.21 -0.94 -25.59
C ARG A 93 9.35 -0.04 -26.05
N ASP A 94 9.94 0.75 -25.15
CA ASP A 94 11.05 1.65 -25.44
C ASP A 94 12.30 0.89 -25.88
N ASP A 95 12.63 -0.21 -25.19
CA ASP A 95 13.74 -1.10 -25.59
C ASP A 95 13.53 -1.67 -27.00
N LYS A 96 12.29 -2.05 -27.33
CA LYS A 96 11.94 -2.54 -28.67
C LYS A 96 12.11 -1.45 -29.72
N ILE A 97 11.65 -0.23 -29.44
CA ILE A 97 11.80 0.93 -30.33
C ILE A 97 13.28 1.22 -30.57
N LYS A 98 14.08 1.28 -29.50
CA LYS A 98 15.52 1.52 -29.57
C LYS A 98 16.25 0.47 -30.41
N ARG A 99 15.88 -0.80 -30.28
CA ARG A 99 16.44 -1.89 -31.12
C ARG A 99 16.05 -1.73 -32.59
N LEU A 100 14.82 -1.32 -32.89
CA LEU A 100 14.36 -1.09 -34.26
C LEU A 100 15.05 0.12 -34.89
N GLN A 101 15.25 1.19 -34.12
CA GLN A 101 16.03 2.36 -34.54
C GLN A 101 17.47 1.97 -34.87
N LEU A 102 18.16 1.25 -33.98
CA LEU A 102 19.53 0.79 -34.24
C LEU A 102 19.61 -0.09 -35.50
N LYS A 103 18.64 -0.99 -35.70
CA LYS A 103 18.59 -1.82 -36.92
C LYS A 103 18.36 -0.99 -38.17
N LYS A 104 17.52 0.05 -38.08
CA LYS A 104 17.27 0.97 -39.18
C LYS A 104 18.56 1.72 -39.53
N ASP A 105 19.23 2.30 -38.53
CA ASP A 105 20.46 3.08 -38.72
C ASP A 105 21.55 2.23 -39.37
N ASN A 106 21.77 0.99 -38.88
CA ASN A 106 22.72 0.05 -39.48
C ASN A 106 22.40 -0.27 -40.96
N LEU A 107 21.12 -0.38 -41.33
CA LEU A 107 20.72 -0.64 -42.72
C LEU A 107 20.88 0.60 -43.61
N GLU A 108 20.72 1.81 -43.07
CA GLU A 108 20.95 3.05 -43.80
C GLU A 108 22.44 3.31 -44.05
N GLU A 109 23.33 2.83 -43.18
CA GLU A 109 24.78 2.88 -43.38
C GLU A 109 25.29 1.91 -44.48
N ASP A 110 24.55 0.82 -44.74
CA ASP A 110 24.92 -0.21 -45.73
C ASP A 110 24.49 0.13 -47.19
N VAL A 111 23.83 1.27 -47.43
CA VAL A 111 23.32 1.73 -48.76
C VAL A 111 24.18 2.86 -49.31
#